data_AF-A0A0F3IRT2-F1
#
_entry.id   AF-A0A0F3IRT2-F1
#
_cell.length_a   1.000
_cell.length_b   1.000
_cell.length_c   1.000
_cell.angle_alpha   90.00
_cell.angle_beta   90.00
_cell.angle_gamma   90.00
#
_symmetry.space_group_name_H-M   'P 1'
#
loop_
_entity.id
_entity.type
_entity.pdbx_description
1 polymer ?
#
loop_
_entity_poly.entity_id
_entity_poly.type
_entity_poly.pdbx_seq_one_letter_code
_entity_poly.pdbx_strand_id
1 'polypeptide(L)'
;MTMPDLGRRIGYVGAETVMRSGSLYDNLVYGLQWVPASGEPADPDWPVRRKEAARTGNSTDPIDGDWVDYTIFGKDGQAAFKARLNKVLQITGLLTEVREFGLQGRVDPLARPDIVALILKTRQAIRPFLSTPNVATYVEPFAADRFNMQSTLAENLLFGTPVGPTFQGDALARHPAIRAVLQAEGIEDALIAAGRATAQTLSEIFRDLPPSHEFYGRFSFVDAEELVDLEQVEARIRRDGVMTPADRTRFLILILRLTPARHRLDTVDTALMAGIVKARARLMQDLPESLRTAVEFFDEAKFSPANSLIDNILFGRLAPGQNAINSRMRQLMRTELERLDLLMSLGEMAVDVGLQTPVGVGGSRLTPAMRQRVAIARALLKRPPLLVFDDPAALLDQAAQMQLIEAVLAEPDWGIVWVLQRPALAKAFDRVLVLDQGRIIADGPFGAIVQNGDIIPRPDAAD
;
A
#
# COMPACT_ATOMS: atom_id res chain seq x y z
N MET A 1 24.38 36.40 -0.54
CA MET A 1 23.48 35.25 -0.38
C MET A 1 22.94 34.92 -1.76
N THR A 2 23.29 33.77 -2.32
CA THR A 2 22.83 33.35 -3.66
C THR A 2 21.39 32.85 -3.57
N MET A 3 20.54 33.08 -4.59
CA MET A 3 19.15 32.57 -4.64
C MET A 3 18.99 31.08 -4.23
N PRO A 4 19.90 30.14 -4.58
CA PRO A 4 19.83 28.76 -4.10
C PRO A 4 19.77 28.59 -2.56
N ASP A 5 20.33 29.50 -1.77
CA ASP A 5 20.26 29.44 -0.30
C ASP A 5 18.88 29.83 0.24
N LEU A 6 18.16 30.72 -0.45
CA LEU A 6 16.85 31.18 0.01
C LEU A 6 15.84 30.04 -0.04
N GLY A 7 15.89 29.26 -1.13
CA GLY A 7 15.10 28.06 -1.29
C GLY A 7 15.29 27.10 -0.12
N ARG A 8 16.50 26.95 0.43
CA ARG A 8 16.79 26.05 1.58
C ARG A 8 16.29 26.59 2.91
N ARG A 9 16.24 27.91 3.07
CA ARG A 9 15.84 28.55 4.33
C ARG A 9 14.34 28.70 4.51
N ILE A 10 13.56 28.38 3.47
CA ILE A 10 12.10 28.42 3.50
C ILE A 10 11.56 27.02 3.16
N GLY A 11 10.65 26.51 3.98
CA GLY A 11 9.77 25.41 3.61
C GLY A 11 8.41 25.98 3.23
N TYR A 12 8.02 25.85 1.97
CA TYR A 12 6.70 26.27 1.50
C TYR A 12 5.85 25.05 1.18
N VAL A 13 4.61 25.07 1.62
CA VAL A 13 3.59 24.08 1.27
C VAL A 13 2.33 24.82 0.88
N GLY A 14 1.95 24.69 -0.39
CA GLY A 14 0.70 25.23 -0.92
C GLY A 14 -0.41 24.17 -1.01
N ALA A 15 -1.57 24.60 -1.50
CA ALA A 15 -2.72 23.74 -1.74
C ALA A 15 -2.45 22.66 -2.81
N GLU A 16 -1.69 22.99 -3.85
CA GLU A 16 -1.27 22.02 -4.87
C GLU A 16 0.03 21.32 -4.48
N THR A 17 0.04 19.99 -4.61
CA THR A 17 1.20 19.17 -4.27
C THR A 17 1.81 18.51 -5.50
N VAL A 18 3.08 18.82 -5.72
CA VAL A 18 3.88 18.19 -6.78
C VAL A 18 4.54 16.93 -6.24
N MET A 19 4.29 15.82 -6.94
CA MET A 19 4.95 14.54 -6.72
C MET A 19 5.80 14.16 -7.92
N ARG A 20 7.03 13.74 -7.65
CA ARG A 20 7.92 13.18 -8.65
C ARG A 20 7.68 11.69 -8.77
N SER A 21 7.89 11.14 -9.96
CA SER A 21 8.00 9.69 -10.14
C SER A 21 9.15 9.18 -9.27
N GLY A 22 8.94 8.05 -8.59
CA GLY A 22 9.89 7.49 -7.65
C GLY A 22 9.18 6.83 -6.47
N SER A 23 9.94 6.58 -5.41
CA SER A 23 9.44 6.08 -4.14
C SER A 23 8.83 7.20 -3.28
N LEU A 24 8.17 6.80 -2.19
CA LEU A 24 7.73 7.73 -1.16
C LEU A 24 8.93 8.40 -0.48
N TYR A 25 10.02 7.66 -0.25
CA TYR A 25 11.27 8.15 0.27
C TYR A 25 11.84 9.29 -0.59
N ASP A 26 11.96 9.07 -1.91
CA ASP A 26 12.46 10.09 -2.85
C ASP A 26 11.66 11.38 -2.76
N ASN A 27 10.33 11.24 -2.68
CA ASN A 27 9.42 12.36 -2.53
C ASN A 27 9.49 13.04 -1.15
N LEU A 28 10.03 12.41 -0.13
CA LEU A 28 10.26 13.02 1.18
C LEU A 28 11.61 13.73 1.25
N VAL A 29 12.65 13.14 0.65
CA VAL A 29 14.04 13.57 0.86
C VAL A 29 14.62 14.43 -0.25
N TYR A 30 13.99 14.58 -1.41
CA TYR A 30 14.62 15.34 -2.52
C TYR A 30 14.98 16.79 -2.14
N GLY A 31 14.27 17.40 -1.18
CA GLY A 31 14.60 18.74 -0.68
C GLY A 31 15.88 18.81 0.16
N LEU A 32 16.43 17.65 0.51
CA LEU A 32 17.70 17.44 1.22
C LEU A 32 18.82 17.00 0.27
N GLN A 33 18.52 16.67 -0.99
CA GLN A 33 19.50 16.20 -1.95
C GLN A 33 20.35 17.37 -2.47
N TRP A 34 21.53 17.54 -1.91
CA TRP A 34 22.39 18.71 -2.19
C TRP A 34 23.87 18.37 -2.23
N VAL A 35 24.36 17.58 -1.27
CA VAL A 35 25.76 17.17 -1.20
C VAL A 35 25.81 15.66 -1.38
N PRO A 36 26.57 15.13 -2.36
CA PRO A 36 26.77 13.70 -2.44
C PRO A 36 27.44 13.22 -1.14
N ALA A 37 26.89 12.18 -0.54
CA ALA A 37 27.49 11.50 0.59
C ALA A 37 28.93 11.10 0.22
N SER A 38 29.84 11.24 1.16
CA SER A 38 31.25 10.89 0.95
C SER A 38 31.39 9.39 0.66
N GLY A 39 31.80 9.03 -0.55
CA GLY A 39 32.06 7.64 -0.95
C GLY A 39 32.05 7.46 -2.46
N GLU A 40 32.83 6.51 -2.98
CA GLU A 40 32.69 6.07 -4.37
C GLU A 40 31.52 5.07 -4.47
N PRO A 41 30.67 5.14 -5.50
CA PRO A 41 29.63 4.14 -5.74
C PRO A 41 30.20 2.73 -5.87
N ALA A 42 29.36 1.74 -5.57
CA ALA A 42 29.66 0.33 -5.81
C ALA A 42 29.61 -0.06 -7.32
N ASP A 43 29.42 0.90 -8.23
CA ASP A 43 29.40 0.70 -9.67
C ASP A 43 30.81 0.36 -10.19
N PRO A 44 31.06 -0.84 -10.76
CA PRO A 44 32.37 -1.22 -11.29
C PRO A 44 32.89 -0.29 -12.40
N ASP A 45 31.97 0.36 -13.14
CA ASP A 45 32.31 1.28 -14.23
C ASP A 45 32.54 2.72 -13.73
N TRP A 46 32.31 2.99 -12.44
CA TRP A 46 32.45 4.33 -11.85
C TRP A 46 33.80 5.01 -12.15
N PRO A 47 34.97 4.34 -12.04
CA PRO A 47 36.25 4.99 -12.31
C PRO A 47 36.36 5.48 -13.77
N VAL A 48 35.79 4.73 -14.71
CA VAL A 48 35.78 5.08 -16.14
C VAL A 48 34.85 6.26 -16.38
N ARG A 49 33.62 6.21 -15.85
CA ARG A 49 32.62 7.28 -15.96
C ARG A 49 33.13 8.59 -15.35
N ARG A 50 33.75 8.53 -14.17
CA ARG A 50 34.35 9.69 -13.49
C ARG A 50 35.46 10.33 -14.32
N LYS A 51 36.33 9.51 -14.93
CA LYS A 51 37.41 9.99 -15.80
C LYS A 51 36.86 10.66 -17.07
N GLU A 52 35.81 10.09 -17.65
CA GLU A 52 35.15 10.66 -18.83
C GLU A 52 34.43 11.97 -18.49
N ALA A 53 33.72 12.01 -17.35
CA ALA A 53 33.08 13.22 -16.86
C ALA A 53 34.10 14.35 -16.67
N ALA A 54 35.24 14.05 -16.04
CA ALA A 54 36.33 15.02 -15.87
C ALA A 54 36.90 15.53 -17.21
N ARG A 55 37.04 14.65 -18.21
CA ARG A 55 37.53 15.01 -19.56
C ARG A 55 36.55 15.87 -20.35
N THR A 56 35.26 15.64 -20.15
CA THR A 56 34.18 16.34 -20.86
C THR A 56 33.69 17.59 -20.12
N GLY A 57 34.24 17.88 -18.93
CA GLY A 57 33.84 19.03 -18.12
C GLY A 57 32.50 18.85 -17.40
N ASN A 58 32.01 17.61 -17.29
CA ASN A 58 30.80 17.26 -16.54
C ASN A 58 31.10 17.05 -15.05
N SER A 59 30.06 17.05 -14.20
CA SER A 59 30.21 16.73 -12.78
C SER A 59 30.82 15.34 -12.59
N THR A 60 31.79 15.25 -11.68
CA THR A 60 32.43 13.99 -11.26
C THR A 60 31.72 13.35 -10.07
N ASP A 61 30.58 13.89 -9.67
CA ASP A 61 29.80 13.38 -8.54
C ASP A 61 28.93 12.19 -8.99
N PRO A 62 28.71 11.20 -8.11
CA PRO A 62 27.98 10.01 -8.48
C PRO A 62 26.50 10.28 -8.65
N ILE A 63 25.96 10.02 -9.85
CA ILE A 63 24.53 10.19 -10.13
C ILE A 63 23.69 9.27 -9.23
N ASP A 64 24.13 8.03 -9.05
CA ASP A 64 23.43 6.99 -8.27
C ASP A 64 23.88 6.95 -6.79
N GLY A 65 24.62 7.96 -6.34
CA GLY A 65 25.04 8.08 -4.94
C GLY A 65 23.90 8.51 -4.01
N ASP A 66 24.12 8.41 -2.70
CA ASP A 66 23.24 9.07 -1.73
C ASP A 66 23.52 10.58 -1.74
N TRP A 67 22.53 11.40 -2.05
CA TRP A 67 22.67 12.86 -2.11
C TRP A 67 22.13 13.59 -0.88
N VAL A 68 21.57 12.86 0.10
CA VAL A 68 20.93 13.46 1.28
C VAL A 68 21.98 14.14 2.15
N ASP A 69 21.82 15.45 2.36
CA ASP A 69 22.66 16.23 3.25
C ASP A 69 22.33 15.93 4.72
N TYR A 70 23.00 14.91 5.29
CA TYR A 70 22.82 14.53 6.69
C TYR A 70 23.42 15.52 7.69
N THR A 71 24.27 16.46 7.24
CA THR A 71 25.01 17.36 8.15
C THR A 71 24.08 18.31 8.90
N ILE A 72 22.90 18.62 8.35
CA ILE A 72 21.87 19.45 8.99
C ILE A 72 21.26 18.79 10.25
N PHE A 73 21.52 17.50 10.47
CA PHE A 73 21.08 16.74 11.65
C PHE A 73 22.18 16.59 12.71
N GLY A 74 23.37 17.17 12.50
CA GLY A 74 24.47 17.18 13.47
C GLY A 74 25.48 16.04 13.27
N LYS A 75 26.27 15.74 14.31
CA LYS A 75 27.40 14.80 14.25
C LYS A 75 26.99 13.36 13.91
N ASP A 76 25.82 12.91 14.38
CA ASP A 76 25.25 11.58 14.09
C ASP A 76 24.21 11.64 12.96
N GLY A 77 24.55 12.36 11.88
CA GLY A 77 23.58 12.86 10.90
C GLY A 77 22.60 11.83 10.35
N GLN A 78 23.05 10.61 10.05
CA GLN A 78 22.20 9.56 9.47
C GLN A 78 21.23 8.95 10.50
N ALA A 79 21.70 8.67 11.73
CA ALA A 79 20.85 8.16 12.81
C ALA A 79 19.84 9.23 13.25
N ALA A 80 20.31 10.48 13.39
CA ALA A 80 19.48 11.63 13.70
C ALA A 80 18.44 11.90 12.59
N PHE A 81 18.80 11.73 11.32
CA PHE A 81 17.87 11.78 10.20
C PHE A 81 16.78 10.70 10.30
N LYS A 82 17.15 9.43 10.56
CA LYS A 82 16.17 8.34 10.69
C LYS A 82 15.17 8.63 11.82
N ALA A 83 15.65 9.10 12.97
CA ALA A 83 14.80 9.51 14.08
C ALA A 83 13.88 10.69 13.70
N ARG A 84 14.42 11.68 12.98
CA ARG A 84 13.67 12.83 12.49
C ARG A 84 12.60 12.43 11.48
N LEU A 85 12.92 11.55 10.55
CA LEU A 85 11.97 11.02 9.56
C LEU A 85 10.80 10.34 10.24
N ASN A 86 11.05 9.45 11.19
CA ASN A 86 9.99 8.81 11.98
C ASN A 86 9.12 9.83 12.72
N LYS A 87 9.72 10.84 13.37
CA LYS A 87 8.98 11.90 14.05
C LYS A 87 8.09 12.68 13.09
N VAL A 88 8.60 13.05 11.92
CA VAL A 88 7.84 13.80 10.91
C VAL A 88 6.70 12.97 10.32
N LEU A 89 6.93 11.68 10.04
CA LEU A 89 5.86 10.77 9.61
C LEU A 89 4.76 10.67 10.69
N GLN A 90 5.12 10.71 11.97
CA GLN A 90 4.14 10.73 13.06
C GLN A 90 3.36 12.05 13.12
N ILE A 91 4.05 13.20 13.09
CA ILE A 91 3.42 14.55 13.10
C ILE A 91 2.41 14.70 11.97
N THR A 92 2.76 14.21 10.78
CA THR A 92 1.90 14.32 9.59
C THR A 92 0.81 13.27 9.51
N GLY A 93 0.80 12.28 10.43
CA GLY A 93 -0.10 11.15 10.35
C GLY A 93 0.12 10.32 9.08
N LEU A 94 1.36 10.17 8.64
CA LEU A 94 1.78 9.25 7.56
C LEU A 94 2.33 7.93 8.08
N LEU A 95 2.78 7.89 9.35
CA LEU A 95 3.50 6.73 9.88
C LEU A 95 2.69 5.43 9.77
N THR A 96 1.38 5.50 9.98
CA THR A 96 0.47 4.34 9.89
C THR A 96 0.40 3.84 8.45
N GLU A 97 0.16 4.73 7.50
CA GLU A 97 0.04 4.43 6.07
C GLU A 97 1.35 3.88 5.50
N VAL A 98 2.49 4.45 5.89
CA VAL A 98 3.81 3.94 5.48
C VAL A 98 4.02 2.53 6.00
N ARG A 99 3.68 2.24 7.25
CA ARG A 99 3.77 0.88 7.81
C ARG A 99 2.84 -0.09 7.08
N GLU A 100 1.62 0.34 6.76
CA GLU A 100 0.68 -0.47 5.99
C GLU A 100 1.23 -0.80 4.60
N PHE A 101 1.81 0.19 3.90
CA PHE A 101 2.48 -0.05 2.63
C PHE A 101 3.64 -1.03 2.76
N GLY A 102 4.45 -0.93 3.81
CA GLY A 102 5.55 -1.87 4.05
C GLY A 102 5.07 -3.29 4.30
N LEU A 103 4.04 -3.46 5.14
CA LEU A 103 3.45 -4.77 5.42
C LEU A 103 2.79 -5.40 4.19
N GLN A 104 2.17 -4.59 3.32
CA GLN A 104 1.60 -5.04 2.04
C GLN A 104 2.67 -5.21 0.95
N GLY A 105 3.86 -4.66 1.17
CA GLY A 105 5.00 -4.72 0.26
C GLY A 105 5.58 -6.12 0.12
N ARG A 106 6.52 -6.22 -0.82
CA ARG A 106 7.32 -7.43 -1.08
C ARG A 106 8.79 -7.05 -1.02
N VAL A 107 9.64 -8.02 -0.66
CA VAL A 107 11.09 -7.83 -0.64
C VAL A 107 11.76 -8.95 -1.40
N ASP A 108 12.85 -8.62 -2.09
CA ASP A 108 13.77 -9.61 -2.64
C ASP A 108 14.56 -10.26 -1.47
N PRO A 109 14.41 -11.57 -1.24
CA PRO A 109 15.08 -12.26 -0.14
C PRO A 109 16.60 -12.24 -0.26
N LEU A 110 17.16 -12.10 -1.46
CA LEU A 110 18.61 -11.99 -1.66
C LEU A 110 19.14 -10.62 -1.27
N ALA A 111 18.37 -9.56 -1.53
CA ALA A 111 18.74 -8.20 -1.18
C ALA A 111 18.54 -7.88 0.31
N ARG A 112 17.54 -8.51 0.96
CA ARG A 112 17.13 -8.23 2.35
C ARG A 112 17.01 -9.49 3.22
N PRO A 113 18.11 -10.25 3.43
CA PRO A 113 18.09 -11.45 4.27
C PRO A 113 17.75 -11.15 5.74
N ASP A 114 18.02 -9.92 6.20
CA ASP A 114 17.64 -9.42 7.53
C ASP A 114 16.13 -9.42 7.75
N ILE A 115 15.37 -8.93 6.75
CA ILE A 115 13.90 -8.92 6.79
C ILE A 115 13.35 -10.34 6.74
N VAL A 116 13.92 -11.19 5.90
CA VAL A 116 13.52 -12.60 5.78
C VAL A 116 13.64 -13.31 7.14
N ALA A 117 14.80 -13.16 7.80
CA ALA A 117 15.03 -13.74 9.12
C ALA A 117 14.05 -13.21 10.17
N LEU A 118 13.79 -11.91 10.19
CA LEU A 118 12.83 -11.29 11.11
C LEU A 118 11.40 -11.82 10.90
N ILE A 119 10.97 -11.95 9.63
CA ILE A 119 9.63 -12.44 9.28
C ILE A 119 9.45 -13.89 9.70
N LEU A 120 10.43 -14.75 9.41
CA LEU A 120 10.37 -16.16 9.81
C LEU A 120 10.38 -16.33 11.33
N LYS A 121 11.24 -15.59 12.03
CA LYS A 121 11.25 -15.53 13.51
C LYS A 121 9.90 -15.10 14.06
N THR A 122 9.32 -14.05 13.48
CA THR A 122 8.01 -13.51 13.88
C THR A 122 6.92 -14.54 13.66
N ARG A 123 6.82 -15.12 12.47
CA ARG A 123 5.84 -16.17 12.12
C ARG A 123 5.86 -17.30 13.15
N GLN A 124 7.06 -17.82 13.44
CA GLN A 124 7.23 -18.89 14.41
C GLN A 124 6.76 -18.48 15.82
N ALA A 125 7.08 -17.25 16.24
CA ALA A 125 6.73 -16.75 17.57
C ALA A 125 5.22 -16.49 17.75
N ILE A 126 4.53 -15.99 16.73
CA ILE A 126 3.09 -15.66 16.81
C ILE A 126 2.18 -16.85 16.51
N ARG A 127 2.69 -17.96 15.98
CA ARG A 127 1.89 -19.14 15.59
C ARG A 127 0.97 -19.67 16.71
N PRO A 128 1.43 -19.82 17.97
CA PRO A 128 0.55 -20.28 19.06
C PRO A 128 -0.59 -19.29 19.31
N PHE A 129 -0.31 -17.99 19.21
CA PHE A 129 -1.29 -16.93 19.37
C PHE A 129 -2.35 -16.94 18.26
N LEU A 130 -1.94 -17.11 17.00
CA LEU A 130 -2.85 -17.21 15.86
C LEU A 130 -3.79 -18.42 15.95
N SER A 131 -3.36 -19.48 16.65
CA SER A 131 -4.15 -20.70 16.86
C SER A 131 -5.14 -20.59 18.02
N THR A 132 -5.15 -19.48 18.78
CA THR A 132 -6.09 -19.31 19.89
C THR A 132 -7.52 -19.09 19.36
N PRO A 133 -8.57 -19.60 20.05
CA PRO A 133 -9.96 -19.49 19.57
C PRO A 133 -10.41 -18.05 19.28
N ASN A 134 -9.88 -17.08 20.03
CA ASN A 134 -10.22 -15.66 19.87
C ASN A 134 -9.54 -14.99 18.66
N VAL A 135 -8.58 -15.65 18.01
CA VAL A 135 -7.78 -15.10 16.89
C VAL A 135 -7.94 -15.96 15.63
N ALA A 136 -8.11 -17.27 15.79
CA ALA A 136 -8.27 -18.23 14.70
C ALA A 136 -9.46 -17.92 13.77
N THR A 137 -10.43 -17.13 14.21
CA THR A 137 -11.55 -16.66 13.39
C THR A 137 -11.18 -15.52 12.44
N TYR A 138 -10.03 -14.86 12.64
CA TYR A 138 -9.58 -13.71 11.86
C TYR A 138 -8.55 -14.06 10.81
N VAL A 139 -7.83 -15.17 10.96
CA VAL A 139 -6.80 -15.62 10.03
C VAL A 139 -7.15 -17.01 9.56
N GLU A 140 -7.37 -17.16 8.26
CA GLU A 140 -7.54 -18.47 7.63
C GLU A 140 -6.17 -18.95 7.15
N PRO A 141 -5.56 -19.95 7.81
CA PRO A 141 -4.19 -20.37 7.52
C PRO A 141 -4.09 -21.04 6.14
N PHE A 142 -2.90 -20.99 5.55
CA PHE A 142 -2.59 -21.84 4.40
C PHE A 142 -2.36 -23.28 4.86
N ALA A 143 -3.31 -24.15 4.58
CA ALA A 143 -3.23 -25.57 4.92
C ALA A 143 -3.49 -26.41 3.67
N ALA A 144 -2.54 -27.30 3.34
CA ALA A 144 -2.58 -28.06 2.08
C ALA A 144 -3.81 -28.97 1.98
N ASP A 145 -4.31 -29.46 3.11
CA ASP A 145 -5.45 -30.35 3.27
C ASP A 145 -6.81 -29.63 3.39
N ARG A 146 -6.84 -28.29 3.36
CA ARG A 146 -8.06 -27.50 3.52
C ARG A 146 -8.23 -26.45 2.43
N PHE A 147 -9.48 -26.18 2.06
CA PHE A 147 -9.82 -25.06 1.21
C PHE A 147 -9.75 -23.76 2.03
N ASN A 148 -9.20 -22.70 1.43
CA ASN A 148 -9.08 -21.38 2.04
C ASN A 148 -10.07 -20.42 1.36
N MET A 149 -11.12 -20.01 2.08
CA MET A 149 -12.22 -19.19 1.56
C MET A 149 -11.80 -17.76 1.19
N GLN A 150 -10.67 -17.29 1.71
CA GLN A 150 -10.09 -15.98 1.42
C GLN A 150 -9.14 -15.97 0.23
N SER A 151 -8.81 -17.13 -0.30
CA SER A 151 -7.93 -17.27 -1.46
C SER A 151 -8.75 -17.48 -2.72
N THR A 152 -8.19 -17.12 -3.86
CA THR A 152 -8.81 -17.44 -5.16
C THR A 152 -8.90 -18.96 -5.35
N LEU A 153 -9.80 -19.43 -6.21
CA LEU A 153 -9.84 -20.85 -6.57
C LEU A 153 -8.54 -21.28 -7.28
N ALA A 154 -7.89 -20.39 -8.03
CA ALA A 154 -6.57 -20.60 -8.61
C ALA A 154 -5.49 -20.88 -7.55
N GLU A 155 -5.39 -20.03 -6.54
CA GLU A 155 -4.45 -20.22 -5.42
C GLU A 155 -4.79 -21.47 -4.60
N ASN A 156 -6.09 -21.76 -4.43
CA ASN A 156 -6.51 -23.00 -3.82
C ASN A 156 -6.14 -24.22 -4.65
N LEU A 157 -6.15 -24.15 -5.99
CA LEU A 157 -5.79 -25.28 -6.83
C LEU A 157 -4.27 -25.50 -6.84
N LEU A 158 -3.48 -24.43 -6.98
CA LEU A 158 -2.02 -24.50 -7.02
C LEU A 158 -1.37 -24.73 -5.65
N PHE A 159 -1.98 -24.20 -4.59
CA PHE A 159 -1.36 -24.05 -3.26
C PHE A 159 -0.02 -23.30 -3.30
N GLY A 160 -0.02 -22.18 -4.02
CA GLY A 160 1.15 -21.34 -4.23
C GLY A 160 0.83 -20.17 -5.14
N THR A 161 1.83 -19.34 -5.37
CA THR A 161 1.73 -18.19 -6.29
C THR A 161 2.48 -18.50 -7.58
N PRO A 162 1.88 -18.26 -8.76
CA PRO A 162 2.57 -18.39 -10.04
C PRO A 162 3.86 -17.55 -10.11
N VAL A 163 4.93 -18.15 -10.63
CA VAL A 163 6.20 -17.49 -10.94
C VAL A 163 6.40 -17.52 -12.45
N GLY A 164 6.54 -16.34 -13.06
CA GLY A 164 6.59 -16.21 -14.50
C GLY A 164 5.25 -16.49 -15.20
N PRO A 165 5.23 -16.58 -16.54
CA PRO A 165 4.00 -16.56 -17.33
C PRO A 165 3.23 -17.88 -17.38
N THR A 166 3.85 -19.01 -17.02
CA THR A 166 3.30 -20.37 -17.25
C THR A 166 1.93 -20.60 -16.62
N PHE A 167 1.74 -20.10 -15.39
CA PHE A 167 0.50 -20.24 -14.62
C PHE A 167 -0.10 -18.88 -14.24
N GLN A 168 0.38 -17.78 -14.82
CA GLN A 168 -0.06 -16.45 -14.47
C GLN A 168 -1.40 -16.12 -15.16
N GLY A 169 -2.36 -15.65 -14.36
CA GLY A 169 -3.69 -15.27 -14.85
C GLY A 169 -4.36 -16.41 -15.62
N ASP A 170 -4.77 -16.13 -16.85
CA ASP A 170 -5.53 -17.04 -17.70
C ASP A 170 -4.73 -18.27 -18.15
N ALA A 171 -3.40 -18.18 -18.11
CA ALA A 171 -2.52 -19.26 -18.52
C ALA A 171 -2.77 -20.53 -17.69
N LEU A 172 -3.08 -20.38 -16.38
CA LEU A 172 -3.40 -21.49 -15.50
C LEU A 172 -4.55 -22.34 -16.03
N ALA A 173 -5.67 -21.69 -16.38
CA ALA A 173 -6.87 -22.36 -16.86
C ALA A 173 -6.66 -23.06 -18.21
N ARG A 174 -5.71 -22.59 -19.02
CA ARG A 174 -5.40 -23.12 -20.35
C ARG A 174 -4.34 -24.21 -20.32
N HIS A 175 -3.55 -24.30 -19.25
CA HIS A 175 -2.37 -25.15 -19.21
C HIS A 175 -2.74 -26.65 -19.23
N PRO A 176 -2.17 -27.47 -20.15
CA PRO A 176 -2.54 -28.88 -20.30
C PRO A 176 -2.42 -29.71 -19.03
N ALA A 177 -1.36 -29.50 -18.24
CA ALA A 177 -1.17 -30.22 -16.97
C ALA A 177 -2.29 -29.94 -15.95
N ILE A 178 -2.79 -28.70 -15.91
CA ILE A 178 -3.88 -28.30 -15.02
C ILE A 178 -5.18 -28.97 -15.50
N ARG A 179 -5.46 -28.88 -16.80
CA ARG A 179 -6.63 -29.51 -17.42
C ARG A 179 -6.64 -31.02 -17.15
N ALA A 180 -5.51 -31.69 -17.31
CA ALA A 180 -5.37 -33.13 -17.06
C ALA A 180 -5.69 -33.49 -15.60
N VAL A 181 -5.21 -32.72 -14.63
CA VAL A 181 -5.52 -32.95 -13.20
C VAL A 181 -7.01 -32.72 -12.91
N LEU A 182 -7.60 -31.62 -13.41
CA LEU A 182 -9.02 -31.32 -13.21
C LEU A 182 -9.93 -32.41 -13.80
N GLN A 183 -9.56 -32.96 -14.97
CA GLN A 183 -10.27 -34.07 -15.60
C GLN A 183 -10.12 -35.37 -14.83
N ALA A 184 -8.90 -35.69 -14.40
CA ALA A 184 -8.62 -36.93 -13.70
C ALA A 184 -9.26 -36.97 -12.30
N GLU A 185 -9.50 -35.81 -11.68
CA GLU A 185 -10.28 -35.69 -10.45
C GLU A 185 -11.79 -35.50 -10.67
N GLY A 186 -12.24 -35.36 -11.92
CA GLY A 186 -13.66 -35.25 -12.27
C GLY A 186 -14.31 -33.91 -11.87
N ILE A 187 -13.52 -32.84 -11.69
CA ILE A 187 -14.03 -31.55 -11.20
C ILE A 187 -14.11 -30.46 -12.28
N GLU A 188 -13.56 -30.72 -13.48
CA GLU A 188 -13.51 -29.71 -14.55
C GLU A 188 -14.91 -29.22 -14.96
N ASP A 189 -15.85 -30.13 -15.19
CA ASP A 189 -17.23 -29.76 -15.58
C ASP A 189 -17.97 -29.01 -14.47
N ALA A 190 -17.73 -29.38 -13.20
CA ALA A 190 -18.31 -28.69 -12.06
C ALA A 190 -17.77 -27.25 -11.93
N LEU A 191 -16.46 -27.05 -12.14
CA LEU A 191 -15.84 -25.72 -12.18
C LEU A 191 -16.43 -24.87 -13.32
N ILE A 192 -16.59 -25.44 -14.51
CA ILE A 192 -17.15 -24.73 -15.67
C ILE A 192 -18.61 -24.34 -15.40
N ALA A 193 -19.41 -25.24 -14.81
CA ALA A 193 -20.79 -24.96 -14.44
C ALA A 193 -20.86 -23.83 -13.38
N ALA A 194 -20.00 -23.88 -12.35
CA ALA A 194 -19.89 -22.83 -11.35
C ALA A 194 -19.44 -21.48 -11.96
N GLY A 195 -18.52 -21.50 -12.92
CA GLY A 195 -18.11 -20.32 -13.68
C GLY A 195 -19.24 -19.72 -14.49
N ARG A 196 -20.02 -20.55 -15.17
CA ARG A 196 -21.21 -20.11 -15.90
C ARG A 196 -22.26 -19.48 -14.99
N ALA A 197 -22.56 -20.12 -13.85
CA ALA A 197 -23.45 -19.56 -12.84
C ALA A 197 -22.93 -18.21 -12.30
N THR A 198 -21.63 -18.11 -12.07
CA THR A 198 -20.96 -16.87 -11.65
C THR A 198 -21.14 -15.75 -12.67
N ALA A 199 -20.95 -16.05 -13.97
CA ALA A 199 -21.17 -15.08 -15.04
C ALA A 199 -22.62 -14.58 -15.06
N GLN A 200 -23.60 -15.50 -14.93
CA GLN A 200 -25.01 -15.15 -14.89
C GLN A 200 -25.35 -14.22 -13.71
N THR A 201 -24.86 -14.53 -12.50
CA THR A 201 -25.07 -13.69 -11.32
C THR A 201 -24.42 -12.31 -11.49
N LEU A 202 -23.20 -12.24 -12.04
CA LEU A 202 -22.55 -10.95 -12.31
C LEU A 202 -23.34 -10.11 -13.31
N SER A 203 -23.79 -10.70 -14.41
CA SER A 203 -24.66 -10.02 -15.39
C SER A 203 -25.96 -9.51 -14.79
N GLU A 204 -26.55 -10.25 -13.85
CA GLU A 204 -27.75 -9.79 -13.13
C GLU A 204 -27.46 -8.60 -12.21
N ILE A 205 -26.34 -8.63 -11.49
CA ILE A 205 -25.92 -7.54 -10.59
C ILE A 205 -25.60 -6.25 -11.36
N PHE A 206 -24.96 -6.38 -12.53
CA PHE A 206 -24.44 -5.23 -13.29
C PHE A 206 -25.34 -4.75 -14.43
N ARG A 207 -26.49 -5.39 -14.67
CA ARG A 207 -27.40 -5.14 -15.81
C ARG A 207 -27.70 -3.67 -16.08
N ASP A 208 -27.92 -2.89 -15.03
CA ASP A 208 -28.35 -1.48 -15.12
C ASP A 208 -27.22 -0.49 -14.81
N LEU A 209 -25.97 -0.96 -14.73
CA LEU A 209 -24.81 -0.14 -14.38
C LEU A 209 -23.96 0.18 -15.63
N PRO A 210 -23.60 1.46 -15.84
CA PRO A 210 -22.72 1.83 -16.94
C PRO A 210 -21.32 1.21 -16.75
N PRO A 211 -20.57 0.92 -17.84
CA PRO A 211 -19.23 0.33 -17.77
C PRO A 211 -18.22 1.10 -16.90
N SER A 212 -18.42 2.41 -16.74
CA SER A 212 -17.58 3.30 -15.94
C SER A 212 -17.99 3.39 -14.46
N HIS A 213 -18.96 2.59 -14.01
CA HIS A 213 -19.47 2.68 -12.64
C HIS A 213 -18.44 2.18 -11.62
N GLU A 214 -18.30 2.88 -10.49
CA GLU A 214 -17.36 2.52 -9.41
C GLU A 214 -17.58 1.14 -8.78
N PHE A 215 -18.75 0.53 -9.02
CA PHE A 215 -19.10 -0.80 -8.48
C PHE A 215 -18.32 -1.91 -9.17
N TYR A 216 -17.94 -1.75 -10.45
CA TYR A 216 -17.07 -2.69 -11.15
C TYR A 216 -15.73 -2.84 -10.40
N GLY A 217 -15.15 -1.73 -9.93
CA GLY A 217 -13.91 -1.76 -9.16
C GLY A 217 -14.02 -2.36 -7.75
N ARG A 218 -15.22 -2.33 -7.14
CA ARG A 218 -15.42 -2.85 -5.77
C ARG A 218 -15.66 -4.36 -5.71
N PHE A 219 -16.45 -4.89 -6.64
CA PHE A 219 -16.85 -6.30 -6.65
C PHE A 219 -16.13 -7.14 -7.69
N SER A 220 -15.73 -6.55 -8.81
CA SER A 220 -15.53 -7.33 -10.02
C SER A 220 -14.07 -7.70 -10.25
N PHE A 221 -13.83 -9.01 -10.29
CA PHE A 221 -12.61 -9.66 -10.78
C PHE A 221 -12.68 -9.91 -12.31
N VAL A 222 -13.57 -9.14 -12.96
CA VAL A 222 -13.98 -9.17 -14.37
C VAL A 222 -14.25 -7.72 -14.77
N ASP A 223 -13.75 -7.25 -15.89
CA ASP A 223 -14.08 -5.91 -16.37
C ASP A 223 -15.40 -5.89 -17.16
N ALA A 224 -15.90 -4.69 -17.49
CA ALA A 224 -17.18 -4.55 -18.19
C ALA A 224 -17.15 -5.14 -19.61
N GLU A 225 -16.00 -5.12 -20.28
CA GLU A 225 -15.85 -5.68 -21.63
C GLU A 225 -15.92 -7.21 -21.58
N GLU A 226 -15.20 -7.83 -20.62
CA GLU A 226 -15.21 -9.27 -20.38
C GLU A 226 -16.61 -9.75 -19.96
N LEU A 227 -17.37 -8.95 -19.20
CA LEU A 227 -18.74 -9.30 -18.82
C LEU A 227 -19.69 -9.33 -20.03
N VAL A 228 -19.59 -8.33 -20.92
CA VAL A 228 -20.36 -8.30 -22.18
C VAL A 228 -20.02 -9.51 -23.05
N ASP A 229 -18.75 -9.88 -23.13
CA ASP A 229 -18.30 -11.07 -23.87
C ASP A 229 -18.90 -12.37 -23.28
N LEU A 230 -18.96 -12.49 -21.95
CA LEU A 230 -19.57 -13.64 -21.28
C LEU A 230 -21.08 -13.71 -21.52
N GLU A 231 -21.78 -12.57 -21.55
CA GLU A 231 -23.21 -12.51 -21.87
C GLU A 231 -23.51 -12.97 -23.30
N GLN A 232 -22.68 -12.56 -24.26
CA GLN A 232 -22.81 -12.99 -25.66
C GLN A 232 -22.59 -14.50 -25.80
N VAL A 233 -21.58 -15.04 -25.11
CA VAL A 233 -21.32 -16.49 -25.05
C VAL A 233 -22.52 -17.22 -24.45
N GLU A 234 -23.08 -16.72 -23.35
CA GLU A 234 -24.22 -17.32 -22.66
C GLU A 234 -25.50 -17.29 -23.51
N ALA A 235 -25.78 -16.17 -24.18
CA ALA A 235 -26.90 -16.05 -25.10
C ALA A 235 -26.78 -17.02 -26.28
N ARG A 236 -25.57 -17.19 -26.83
CA ARG A 236 -25.30 -18.17 -27.88
C ARG A 236 -25.51 -19.61 -27.41
N ILE A 237 -24.98 -19.98 -26.24
CA ILE A 237 -25.16 -21.33 -25.67
C ILE A 237 -26.65 -21.62 -25.44
N ARG A 238 -27.43 -20.64 -24.96
CA ARG A 238 -28.87 -20.79 -24.77
C ARG A 238 -29.62 -21.02 -26.09
N ARG A 239 -29.21 -20.35 -27.16
CA ARG A 239 -29.82 -20.47 -28.50
C ARG A 239 -29.45 -21.78 -29.19
N ASP A 240 -28.16 -22.15 -29.16
CA ASP A 240 -27.62 -23.25 -29.97
C ASP A 240 -27.52 -24.57 -29.19
N GLY A 241 -27.60 -24.53 -27.86
CA GLY A 241 -27.49 -25.70 -26.97
C GLY A 241 -26.09 -26.30 -26.87
N VAL A 242 -25.09 -25.70 -27.52
CA VAL A 242 -23.73 -26.23 -27.61
C VAL A 242 -22.75 -25.29 -26.92
N MET A 243 -21.93 -25.84 -26.02
CA MET A 243 -20.82 -25.14 -25.38
C MET A 243 -19.49 -25.52 -26.04
N THR A 244 -18.79 -24.51 -26.53
CA THR A 244 -17.53 -24.64 -27.26
C THR A 244 -16.34 -24.85 -26.31
N PRO A 245 -15.22 -25.49 -26.71
CA PRO A 245 -14.02 -25.60 -25.87
C PRO A 245 -13.47 -24.23 -25.41
N ALA A 246 -13.63 -23.19 -26.25
CA ALA A 246 -13.25 -21.84 -25.89
C ALA A 246 -14.16 -21.28 -24.79
N ASP A 247 -15.46 -21.57 -24.82
CA ASP A 247 -16.42 -21.11 -23.81
C ASP A 247 -16.14 -21.77 -22.46
N ARG A 248 -15.88 -23.08 -22.48
CA ARG A 248 -15.45 -23.85 -21.31
C ARG A 248 -14.23 -23.21 -20.66
N THR A 249 -13.26 -22.81 -21.47
CA THR A 249 -12.05 -22.14 -21.00
C THR A 249 -12.36 -20.77 -20.40
N ARG A 250 -13.26 -19.97 -20.99
CA ARG A 250 -13.68 -18.66 -20.46
C ARG A 250 -14.32 -18.79 -19.08
N PHE A 251 -15.28 -19.71 -18.90
CA PHE A 251 -15.91 -19.93 -17.59
C PHE A 251 -14.93 -20.49 -16.56
N LEU A 252 -13.98 -21.33 -16.98
CA LEU A 252 -12.91 -21.81 -16.10
C LEU A 252 -11.96 -20.68 -15.66
N ILE A 253 -11.59 -19.77 -16.56
CA ILE A 253 -10.80 -18.57 -16.22
C ILE A 253 -11.53 -17.74 -15.16
N LEU A 254 -12.81 -17.46 -15.42
CA LEU A 254 -13.66 -16.68 -14.53
C LEU A 254 -13.71 -17.28 -13.12
N ILE A 255 -14.07 -18.56 -13.01
CA ILE A 255 -14.26 -19.20 -11.69
C ILE A 255 -12.94 -19.29 -10.91
N LEU A 256 -11.80 -19.48 -11.59
CA LEU A 256 -10.49 -19.57 -10.93
C LEU A 256 -10.05 -18.23 -10.31
N ARG A 257 -10.53 -17.09 -10.84
CA ARG A 257 -10.28 -15.75 -10.26
C ARG A 257 -11.19 -15.42 -9.07
N LEU A 258 -12.24 -16.20 -8.82
CA LEU A 258 -13.18 -15.96 -7.74
C LEU A 258 -12.53 -16.24 -6.37
N THR A 259 -12.68 -15.30 -5.43
CA THR A 259 -12.48 -15.50 -3.99
C THR A 259 -13.86 -15.64 -3.30
N PRO A 260 -14.22 -16.83 -2.79
CA PRO A 260 -15.58 -17.08 -2.28
C PRO A 260 -16.04 -16.10 -1.19
N ALA A 261 -15.23 -15.87 -0.15
CA ALA A 261 -15.63 -15.01 0.97
C ALA A 261 -15.69 -13.50 0.62
N ARG A 262 -14.93 -13.08 -0.40
CA ARG A 262 -14.91 -11.69 -0.88
C ARG A 262 -16.10 -11.40 -1.79
N HIS A 263 -16.37 -12.27 -2.77
CA HIS A 263 -17.37 -12.01 -3.79
C HIS A 263 -18.78 -12.46 -3.40
N ARG A 264 -18.92 -13.46 -2.51
CA ARG A 264 -20.20 -13.90 -1.91
C ARG A 264 -21.31 -14.17 -2.95
N LEU A 265 -20.94 -14.86 -4.03
CA LEU A 265 -21.86 -15.22 -5.12
C LEU A 265 -22.51 -16.60 -4.92
N ASP A 266 -22.12 -17.34 -3.88
CA ASP A 266 -22.64 -18.66 -3.51
C ASP A 266 -22.63 -19.71 -4.64
N THR A 267 -21.69 -19.58 -5.58
CA THR A 267 -21.51 -20.49 -6.74
C THR A 267 -20.53 -21.64 -6.48
N VAL A 268 -19.86 -21.64 -5.33
CA VAL A 268 -18.87 -22.65 -4.95
C VAL A 268 -19.38 -23.40 -3.72
N ASP A 269 -19.75 -24.66 -3.91
CA ASP A 269 -20.27 -25.52 -2.84
C ASP A 269 -19.17 -26.37 -2.18
N THR A 270 -19.53 -27.06 -1.10
CA THR A 270 -18.61 -27.91 -0.33
C THR A 270 -18.02 -29.05 -1.16
N ALA A 271 -18.76 -29.58 -2.14
CA ALA A 271 -18.29 -30.66 -3.00
C ALA A 271 -17.19 -30.17 -3.95
N LEU A 272 -17.38 -28.99 -4.54
CA LEU A 272 -16.40 -28.33 -5.40
C LEU A 272 -15.15 -27.94 -4.61
N MET A 273 -15.31 -27.41 -3.39
CA MET A 273 -14.17 -27.11 -2.50
C MET A 273 -13.34 -28.35 -2.20
N ALA A 274 -13.98 -29.47 -1.82
CA ALA A 274 -13.30 -30.74 -1.56
C ALA A 274 -12.61 -31.28 -2.82
N GLY A 275 -13.27 -31.13 -3.98
CA GLY A 275 -12.70 -31.46 -5.28
C GLY A 275 -11.42 -30.69 -5.59
N ILE A 276 -11.41 -29.38 -5.35
CA ILE A 276 -10.22 -28.53 -5.54
C ILE A 276 -9.07 -28.95 -4.63
N VAL A 277 -9.34 -29.27 -3.36
CA VAL A 277 -8.31 -29.76 -2.43
C VAL A 277 -7.73 -31.11 -2.89
N LYS A 278 -8.57 -31.99 -3.43
CA LYS A 278 -8.12 -33.27 -4.01
C LYS A 278 -7.26 -33.07 -5.26
N ALA A 279 -7.69 -32.19 -6.16
CA ALA A 279 -6.92 -31.81 -7.36
C ALA A 279 -5.58 -31.14 -7.02
N ARG A 280 -5.56 -30.28 -6.00
CA ARG A 280 -4.33 -29.72 -5.44
C ARG A 280 -3.36 -30.81 -4.99
N ALA A 281 -3.83 -31.75 -4.17
CA ALA A 281 -2.98 -32.82 -3.65
C ALA A 281 -2.31 -33.61 -4.79
N ARG A 282 -3.09 -33.93 -5.83
CA ARG A 282 -2.58 -34.59 -7.03
C ARG A 282 -1.61 -33.71 -7.82
N LEU A 283 -1.91 -32.42 -7.98
CA LEU A 283 -1.03 -31.48 -8.65
C LEU A 283 0.32 -31.39 -7.91
N MET A 284 0.33 -31.24 -6.59
CA MET A 284 1.56 -31.16 -5.81
C MET A 284 2.44 -32.42 -5.94
N GLN A 285 1.82 -33.59 -6.15
CA GLN A 285 2.48 -34.88 -6.35
C GLN A 285 2.97 -35.08 -7.79
N ASP A 286 2.12 -34.82 -8.77
CA ASP A 286 2.33 -35.20 -10.18
C ASP A 286 2.95 -34.07 -11.04
N LEU A 287 3.08 -32.84 -10.51
CA LEU A 287 3.62 -31.72 -11.27
C LEU A 287 5.10 -31.98 -11.66
N PRO A 288 5.44 -32.00 -12.97
CA PRO A 288 6.80 -32.21 -13.44
C PRO A 288 7.77 -31.20 -12.85
N GLU A 289 9.01 -31.62 -12.59
CA GLU A 289 10.06 -30.78 -12.00
C GLU A 289 10.27 -29.46 -12.78
N SER A 290 10.18 -29.51 -14.11
CA SER A 290 10.29 -28.33 -14.98
C SER A 290 9.19 -27.28 -14.77
N LEU A 291 8.03 -27.69 -14.24
CA LEU A 291 6.90 -26.82 -13.93
C LEU A 291 6.85 -26.43 -12.45
N ARG A 292 7.57 -27.13 -11.57
CA ARG A 292 7.62 -26.79 -10.14
C ARG A 292 8.22 -25.41 -9.90
N THR A 293 9.22 -25.03 -10.70
CA THR A 293 9.83 -23.68 -10.63
C THR A 293 8.90 -22.57 -11.11
N ALA A 294 7.78 -22.89 -11.75
CA ALA A 294 6.76 -21.93 -12.15
C ALA A 294 5.72 -21.66 -11.05
N VAL A 295 5.88 -22.24 -9.86
CA VAL A 295 5.03 -22.03 -8.70
C VAL A 295 5.89 -21.83 -7.46
N GLU A 296 5.71 -20.70 -6.77
CA GLU A 296 6.21 -20.51 -5.42
C GLU A 296 5.20 -21.16 -4.45
N PHE A 297 5.43 -22.43 -4.13
CA PHE A 297 4.53 -23.18 -3.26
C PHE A 297 4.51 -22.62 -1.84
N PHE A 298 3.34 -22.64 -1.21
CA PHE A 298 3.23 -22.24 0.19
C PHE A 298 3.91 -23.27 1.09
N ASP A 299 4.98 -22.83 1.76
CA ASP A 299 5.78 -23.61 2.68
C ASP A 299 5.95 -22.81 3.98
N GLU A 300 5.41 -23.33 5.09
CA GLU A 300 5.39 -22.64 6.38
C GLU A 300 6.80 -22.36 6.90
N ALA A 301 7.79 -23.17 6.50
CA ALA A 301 9.17 -23.01 6.93
C ALA A 301 9.97 -22.01 6.08
N LYS A 302 9.43 -21.55 4.95
CA LYS A 302 10.15 -20.69 3.99
C LYS A 302 9.49 -19.34 3.79
N PHE A 303 10.31 -18.37 3.42
CA PHE A 303 9.83 -17.06 2.99
C PHE A 303 9.42 -17.14 1.52
N SER A 304 8.23 -16.64 1.20
CA SER A 304 7.73 -16.58 -0.17
C SER A 304 7.89 -15.16 -0.72
N PRO A 305 8.77 -14.93 -1.72
CA PRO A 305 8.97 -13.61 -2.33
C PRO A 305 7.75 -13.10 -3.10
N ALA A 306 6.85 -14.00 -3.49
CA ALA A 306 5.63 -13.68 -4.21
C ALA A 306 4.50 -13.16 -3.28
N ASN A 307 4.63 -13.37 -1.96
CA ASN A 307 3.65 -12.95 -0.96
C ASN A 307 4.04 -11.61 -0.32
N SER A 308 3.04 -10.89 0.19
CA SER A 308 3.28 -9.69 1.00
C SER A 308 4.02 -10.05 2.30
N LEU A 309 4.62 -9.05 2.97
CA LEU A 309 5.27 -9.29 4.26
C LEU A 309 4.26 -9.74 5.32
N ILE A 310 3.04 -9.19 5.32
CA ILE A 310 1.99 -9.59 6.25
C ILE A 310 1.50 -11.02 6.00
N ASP A 311 1.30 -11.42 4.73
CA ASP A 311 0.91 -12.80 4.40
C ASP A 311 2.04 -13.78 4.77
N ASN A 312 3.29 -13.37 4.60
CA ASN A 312 4.43 -14.13 5.09
C ASN A 312 4.42 -14.20 6.63
N ILE A 313 4.14 -13.14 7.37
CA ILE A 313 4.12 -13.18 8.85
C ILE A 313 3.00 -14.10 9.34
N LEU A 314 1.80 -13.98 8.77
CA LEU A 314 0.61 -14.72 9.20
C LEU A 314 0.59 -16.17 8.70
N PHE A 315 1.25 -16.45 7.58
CA PHE A 315 1.11 -17.70 6.81
C PHE A 315 -0.36 -18.10 6.60
N GLY A 316 -1.15 -17.11 6.18
CA GLY A 316 -2.58 -17.22 5.98
C GLY A 316 -3.14 -15.91 5.46
N ARG A 317 -4.44 -15.91 5.17
CA ARG A 317 -5.17 -14.72 4.73
C ARG A 317 -6.01 -14.18 5.86
N LEU A 318 -6.07 -12.86 5.97
CA LEU A 318 -7.02 -12.21 6.87
C LEU A 318 -8.44 -12.44 6.34
N ALA A 319 -9.33 -12.93 7.22
CA ALA A 319 -10.74 -13.01 6.93
C ALA A 319 -11.33 -11.59 6.81
N PRO A 320 -12.27 -11.34 5.87
CA PRO A 320 -12.92 -10.06 5.71
C PRO A 320 -13.72 -9.74 6.96
N GLY A 321 -13.19 -8.85 7.78
CA GLY A 321 -13.88 -8.30 8.94
C GLY A 321 -14.61 -7.00 8.61
N GLN A 322 -15.73 -6.76 9.30
CA GLN A 322 -16.28 -5.41 9.45
C GLN A 322 -15.25 -4.51 10.15
N ASN A 323 -15.30 -3.19 9.93
CA ASN A 323 -14.28 -2.24 10.43
C ASN A 323 -13.93 -2.39 11.94
N ALA A 324 -14.90 -2.76 12.79
CA ALA A 324 -14.72 -3.02 14.22
C ALA A 324 -14.06 -4.37 14.57
N ILE A 325 -14.20 -5.37 13.70
CA ILE A 325 -13.58 -6.70 13.87
C ILE A 325 -12.08 -6.59 13.57
N ASN A 326 -11.72 -5.84 12.52
CA ASN A 326 -10.32 -5.59 12.17
C ASN A 326 -9.58 -4.77 13.23
N SER A 327 -10.26 -3.85 13.94
CA SER A 327 -9.62 -3.07 15.02
C SER A 327 -9.28 -3.94 16.24
N ARG A 328 -10.15 -4.89 16.62
CA ARG A 328 -9.87 -5.82 17.72
C ARG A 328 -8.70 -6.74 17.40
N MET A 329 -8.65 -7.31 16.20
CA MET A 329 -7.51 -8.12 15.76
C MET A 329 -6.21 -7.32 15.83
N ARG A 330 -6.20 -6.10 15.28
CA ARG A 330 -5.01 -5.22 15.32
C ARG A 330 -4.54 -4.96 16.74
N GLN A 331 -5.47 -4.73 17.68
CA GLN A 331 -5.13 -4.54 19.09
C GLN A 331 -4.52 -5.80 19.71
N LEU A 332 -5.14 -6.97 19.49
CA LEU A 332 -4.63 -8.24 20.02
C LEU A 332 -3.24 -8.57 19.45
N MET A 333 -3.06 -8.42 18.13
CA MET A 333 -1.76 -8.58 17.48
C MET A 333 -0.72 -7.62 18.04
N ARG A 334 -1.07 -6.34 18.23
CA ARG A 334 -0.14 -5.36 18.79
C ARG A 334 0.32 -5.79 20.18
N THR A 335 -0.62 -6.14 21.06
CA THR A 335 -0.30 -6.61 22.42
C THR A 335 0.60 -7.84 22.40
N GLU A 336 0.34 -8.79 21.50
CA GLU A 336 1.18 -9.99 21.40
C GLU A 336 2.58 -9.68 20.86
N LEU A 337 2.69 -8.82 19.85
CA LEU A 337 3.98 -8.39 19.30
C LEU A 337 4.78 -7.56 20.32
N GLU A 338 4.12 -6.78 21.18
CA GLU A 338 4.75 -6.08 22.32
C GLU A 338 5.28 -7.11 23.33
N ARG A 339 4.47 -8.10 23.71
CA ARG A 339 4.85 -9.17 24.64
C ARG A 339 6.05 -9.98 24.15
N LEU A 340 6.17 -10.16 22.84
CA LEU A 340 7.25 -10.90 22.17
C LEU A 340 8.48 -10.03 21.84
N ASP A 341 8.47 -8.74 22.16
CA ASP A 341 9.52 -7.78 21.80
C ASP A 341 9.79 -7.70 20.28
N LEU A 342 8.73 -7.85 19.49
CA LEU A 342 8.77 -7.82 18.02
C LEU A 342 8.12 -6.56 17.43
N LEU A 343 7.29 -5.84 18.20
CA LEU A 343 6.55 -4.68 17.69
C LEU A 343 7.46 -3.60 17.09
N MET A 344 8.53 -3.23 17.80
CA MET A 344 9.45 -2.19 17.36
C MET A 344 10.21 -2.61 16.10
N SER A 345 10.80 -3.82 16.11
CA SER A 345 11.56 -4.35 14.98
C SER A 345 10.71 -4.48 13.71
N LEU A 346 9.48 -5.00 13.83
CA LEU A 346 8.55 -5.07 12.70
C LEU A 346 8.06 -3.68 12.26
N GLY A 347 7.84 -2.78 13.21
CA GLY A 347 7.46 -1.41 12.92
C GLY A 347 8.53 -0.65 12.14
N GLU A 348 9.81 -0.84 12.47
CA GLU A 348 10.94 -0.27 11.73
C GLU A 348 11.09 -0.89 10.35
N MET A 349 11.02 -2.23 10.26
CA MET A 349 11.06 -2.95 8.97
C MET A 349 9.92 -2.49 8.05
N ALA A 350 8.70 -2.36 8.57
CA ALA A 350 7.55 -1.91 7.80
C ALA A 350 7.71 -0.46 7.33
N VAL A 351 8.31 0.43 8.14
CA VAL A 351 8.61 1.80 7.69
C VAL A 351 9.65 1.78 6.57
N ASP A 352 10.73 1.04 6.74
CA ASP A 352 11.82 0.94 5.77
C ASP A 352 11.32 0.45 4.40
N VAL A 353 10.57 -0.65 4.37
CA VAL A 353 9.96 -1.17 3.13
C VAL A 353 8.90 -0.22 2.60
N GLY A 354 8.06 0.33 3.48
CA GLY A 354 6.96 1.23 3.10
C GLY A 354 7.42 2.51 2.43
N LEU A 355 8.56 3.05 2.85
CA LEU A 355 9.20 4.21 2.24
C LEU A 355 9.65 3.96 0.80
N GLN A 356 9.96 2.71 0.44
CA GLN A 356 10.34 2.34 -0.93
C GLN A 356 9.15 2.19 -1.87
N THR A 357 7.92 2.36 -1.38
CA THR A 357 6.70 2.20 -2.18
C THR A 357 6.66 3.19 -3.35
N PRO A 358 6.50 2.71 -4.60
CA PRO A 358 6.36 3.60 -5.75
C PRO A 358 5.09 4.44 -5.67
N VAL A 359 5.20 5.76 -5.83
CA VAL A 359 4.05 6.67 -5.75
C VAL A 359 3.29 6.81 -7.09
N GLY A 360 3.86 6.30 -8.18
CA GLY A 360 3.31 6.44 -9.53
C GLY A 360 3.54 7.83 -10.15
N VAL A 361 3.21 7.97 -11.44
CA VAL A 361 3.35 9.24 -12.16
C VAL A 361 2.46 10.30 -11.51
N GLY A 362 3.05 11.42 -11.11
CA GLY A 362 2.34 12.50 -10.42
C GLY A 362 1.74 12.10 -9.06
N GLY A 363 2.19 10.99 -8.45
CA GLY A 363 1.62 10.51 -7.20
C GLY A 363 0.24 9.85 -7.36
N SER A 364 -0.06 9.26 -8.53
CA SER A 364 -1.35 8.63 -8.85
C SER A 364 -1.74 7.46 -7.94
N ARG A 365 -0.78 6.85 -7.23
CA ARG A 365 -1.04 5.77 -6.26
C ARG A 365 -1.30 6.26 -4.84
N LEU A 366 -1.18 7.57 -4.61
CA LEU A 366 -1.45 8.19 -3.31
C LEU A 366 -2.81 8.89 -3.36
N THR A 367 -3.54 8.87 -2.25
CA THR A 367 -4.74 9.70 -2.13
C THR A 367 -4.34 11.19 -2.10
N PRO A 368 -5.25 12.11 -2.48
CA PRO A 368 -4.98 13.55 -2.38
C PRO A 368 -4.50 13.99 -0.99
N ALA A 369 -5.13 13.49 0.07
CA ALA A 369 -4.74 13.79 1.45
C ALA A 369 -3.34 13.26 1.79
N MET A 370 -2.97 12.07 1.32
CA MET A 370 -1.61 11.54 1.50
C MET A 370 -0.57 12.39 0.77
N ARG A 371 -0.88 12.86 -0.46
CA ARG A 371 0.03 13.76 -1.18
C ARG A 371 0.28 15.05 -0.41
N GLN A 372 -0.77 15.61 0.18
CA GLN A 372 -0.70 16.79 1.03
C GLN A 372 0.18 16.56 2.26
N ARG A 373 -0.05 15.45 2.99
CA ARG A 373 0.79 15.08 4.15
C ARG A 373 2.26 14.87 3.76
N VAL A 374 2.55 14.29 2.60
CA VAL A 374 3.93 14.12 2.10
C VAL A 374 4.60 15.47 1.83
N ALA A 375 3.86 16.44 1.27
CA ALA A 375 4.39 17.79 1.06
C ALA A 375 4.69 18.50 2.40
N ILE A 376 3.81 18.36 3.39
CA ILE A 376 4.05 18.84 4.76
C ILE A 376 5.29 18.16 5.34
N ALA A 377 5.35 16.83 5.30
CA ALA A 377 6.46 16.05 5.84
C ALA A 377 7.81 16.48 5.23
N ARG A 378 7.85 16.64 3.91
CA ARG A 378 9.01 17.15 3.18
C ARG A 378 9.47 18.53 3.67
N ALA A 379 8.54 19.45 3.92
CA ALA A 379 8.87 20.77 4.46
C ALA A 379 9.42 20.68 5.90
N LEU A 380 8.84 19.83 6.74
CA LEU A 380 9.28 19.62 8.13
C LEU A 380 10.64 18.91 8.24
N LEU A 381 10.94 17.99 7.31
CA LEU A 381 12.21 17.26 7.23
C LEU A 381 13.40 18.18 7.00
N LYS A 382 13.19 19.24 6.22
CA LYS A 382 14.21 20.21 5.81
C LYS A 382 14.74 21.10 6.94
N ARG A 383 14.02 21.16 8.08
CA ARG A 383 14.32 22.04 9.23
C ARG A 383 14.62 23.50 8.81
N PRO A 384 13.77 24.15 8.01
CA PRO A 384 14.01 25.52 7.60
C PRO A 384 13.75 26.48 8.76
N PRO A 385 14.43 27.63 8.85
CA PRO A 385 14.12 28.67 9.84
C PRO A 385 12.75 29.32 9.63
N LEU A 386 12.18 29.25 8.42
CA LEU A 386 10.84 29.76 8.11
C LEU A 386 10.01 28.67 7.40
N LEU A 387 8.83 28.38 7.95
CA LEU A 387 7.80 27.57 7.32
C LEU A 387 6.63 28.46 6.88
N VAL A 388 6.19 28.28 5.65
CA VAL A 388 5.04 28.96 5.07
C VAL A 388 4.05 27.90 4.62
N PHE A 389 2.90 27.91 5.27
CA PHE A 389 1.81 27.00 5.07
C PHE A 389 0.64 27.76 4.45
N ASP A 390 0.41 27.55 3.17
CA ASP A 390 -0.66 28.18 2.39
C ASP A 390 -1.76 27.14 2.13
N ASP A 391 -2.68 27.06 3.09
CA ASP A 391 -3.72 26.05 3.17
C ASP A 391 -3.24 24.59 3.02
N PRO A 392 -2.22 24.18 3.80
CA PRO A 392 -1.54 22.90 3.59
C PRO A 392 -2.32 21.71 4.12
N ALA A 393 -3.51 21.91 4.68
CA ALA A 393 -4.27 20.86 5.36
C ALA A 393 -5.75 20.83 4.93
N ALA A 394 -6.12 21.52 3.85
CA ALA A 394 -7.48 21.65 3.35
C ALA A 394 -8.23 20.31 3.20
N LEU A 395 -7.52 19.22 2.86
CA LEU A 395 -8.10 17.90 2.62
C LEU A 395 -8.18 17.02 3.87
N LEU A 396 -7.72 17.53 5.03
CA LEU A 396 -7.79 16.84 6.31
C LEU A 396 -9.08 17.20 7.03
N ASP A 397 -9.63 16.26 7.80
CA ASP A 397 -10.74 16.54 8.70
C ASP A 397 -10.32 17.47 9.85
N GLN A 398 -11.31 18.03 10.56
CA GLN A 398 -11.07 19.01 11.62
C GLN A 398 -10.13 18.52 12.73
N ALA A 399 -10.28 17.26 13.14
CA ALA A 399 -9.49 16.70 14.23
C ALA A 399 -8.04 16.53 13.78
N ALA A 400 -7.82 15.99 12.58
CA ALA A 400 -6.50 15.84 11.98
C ALA A 400 -5.82 17.18 11.72
N GLN A 401 -6.55 18.22 11.28
CA GLN A 401 -6.02 19.58 11.12
C GLN A 401 -5.52 20.16 12.44
N MET A 402 -6.33 20.05 13.50
CA MET A 402 -5.95 20.57 14.82
C MET A 402 -4.71 19.85 15.36
N GLN A 403 -4.70 18.52 15.32
CA GLN A 403 -3.57 17.70 15.76
C GLN A 403 -2.29 18.05 15.01
N LEU A 404 -2.37 18.25 13.69
CA LEU A 404 -1.23 18.64 12.88
C LEU A 404 -0.71 20.02 13.29
N ILE A 405 -1.58 21.01 13.44
CA ILE A 405 -1.19 22.38 13.84
C ILE A 405 -0.51 22.35 15.20
N GLU A 406 -1.13 21.72 16.20
CA GLU A 406 -0.55 21.61 17.55
C GLU A 406 0.81 20.92 17.52
N ALA A 407 0.94 19.82 16.78
CA ALA A 407 2.20 19.07 16.67
C ALA A 407 3.30 19.86 15.94
N VAL A 408 2.95 20.65 14.92
CA VAL A 408 3.91 21.50 14.19
C VAL A 408 4.33 22.70 15.03
N LEU A 409 3.40 23.35 15.74
CA LEU A 409 3.70 24.50 16.61
C LEU A 409 4.48 24.10 17.86
N ALA A 410 4.39 22.84 18.30
CA ALA A 410 5.20 22.32 19.39
C ALA A 410 6.68 22.07 18.99
N GLU A 411 7.01 22.12 17.70
CA GLU A 411 8.40 22.00 17.26
C GLU A 411 9.17 23.30 17.52
N PRO A 412 10.35 23.23 18.15
CA PRO A 412 11.17 24.40 18.40
C PRO A 412 11.82 24.94 17.10
N ASP A 413 12.24 26.20 17.15
CA ASP A 413 13.16 26.84 16.19
C ASP A 413 12.59 27.25 14.81
N TRP A 414 11.26 27.27 14.64
CA TRP A 414 10.63 27.70 13.39
C TRP A 414 9.87 29.01 13.54
N GLY A 415 10.13 29.96 12.63
CA GLY A 415 9.14 30.96 12.28
C GLY A 415 8.07 30.31 11.41
N ILE A 416 6.79 30.43 11.78
CA ILE A 416 5.69 29.80 11.05
C ILE A 416 4.71 30.89 10.59
N VAL A 417 4.45 30.91 9.29
CA VAL A 417 3.35 31.67 8.69
C VAL A 417 2.34 30.65 8.18
N TRP A 418 1.11 30.73 8.68
CA TRP A 418 0.06 29.78 8.32
C TRP A 418 -1.20 30.52 7.86
N VAL A 419 -1.65 30.23 6.64
CA VAL A 419 -2.92 30.67 6.08
C VAL A 419 -3.99 29.68 6.50
N LEU A 420 -4.91 30.13 7.37
CA LEU A 420 -5.92 29.29 7.99
C LEU A 420 -7.26 29.42 7.25
N GLN A 421 -7.89 28.28 6.93
CA GLN A 421 -9.27 28.25 6.42
C GLN A 421 -10.32 28.43 7.50
N ARG A 422 -9.94 28.22 8.77
CA ARG A 422 -10.85 28.25 9.92
C ARG A 422 -10.34 29.24 10.96
N PRO A 423 -11.02 30.38 11.17
CA PRO A 423 -10.56 31.39 12.11
C PRO A 423 -10.38 30.89 13.54
N ALA A 424 -11.18 29.90 13.99
CA ALA A 424 -11.07 29.31 15.32
C ALA A 424 -9.70 28.65 15.61
N LEU A 425 -8.95 28.26 14.57
CA LEU A 425 -7.60 27.70 14.70
C LEU A 425 -6.54 28.78 14.99
N ALA A 426 -6.84 30.05 14.73
CA ALA A 426 -5.91 31.16 14.94
C ALA A 426 -5.55 31.36 16.42
N LYS A 427 -6.35 30.83 17.35
CA LYS A 427 -6.06 30.84 18.80
C LYS A 427 -4.74 30.16 19.18
N ALA A 428 -4.22 29.27 18.32
CA ALA A 428 -2.97 28.56 18.55
C ALA A 428 -1.72 29.38 18.19
N PHE A 429 -1.89 30.53 17.53
CA PHE A 429 -0.79 31.34 17.00
C PHE A 429 -0.54 32.58 17.85
N ASP A 430 0.73 32.99 17.95
CA ASP A 430 1.15 34.16 18.74
C ASP A 430 0.59 35.48 18.21
N ARG A 431 0.42 35.58 16.89
CA ARG A 431 -0.02 36.78 16.17
C ARG A 431 -0.91 36.40 15.01
N VAL A 432 -1.98 37.17 14.82
CA VAL A 432 -3.00 36.95 13.80
C VAL A 432 -3.08 38.20 12.93
N LEU A 433 -3.08 38.00 11.62
CA LEU A 433 -3.27 39.04 10.61
C LEU A 433 -4.55 38.73 9.84
N VAL A 434 -5.47 39.68 9.78
CA VAL A 434 -6.69 39.56 8.98
C VAL A 434 -6.55 40.42 7.75
N LEU A 435 -6.68 39.78 6.58
CA LEU A 435 -6.60 40.44 5.30
C LEU A 435 -7.99 40.57 4.69
N ASP A 436 -8.33 41.76 4.22
CA ASP A 436 -9.51 42.03 3.41
C ASP A 436 -9.11 42.87 2.19
N GLN A 437 -9.53 42.45 1.00
CA GLN A 437 -9.19 43.08 -0.28
C GLN A 437 -7.70 43.45 -0.45
N GLY A 438 -6.79 42.57 0.01
CA GLY A 438 -5.34 42.77 -0.09
C GLY A 438 -4.77 43.78 0.91
N ARG A 439 -5.54 44.21 1.92
CA ARG A 439 -5.09 45.09 3.01
C ARG A 439 -5.22 44.38 4.36
N ILE A 440 -4.30 44.65 5.27
CA ILE A 440 -4.39 44.17 6.66
C ILE A 440 -5.39 45.07 7.39
N ILE A 441 -6.52 44.47 7.81
CA ILE A 441 -7.57 45.18 8.56
C ILE A 441 -7.50 44.92 10.06
N ALA A 442 -6.79 43.87 10.49
CA ALA A 442 -6.49 43.61 11.89
C ALA A 442 -5.13 42.92 12.05
N ASP A 443 -4.44 43.25 13.14
CA ASP A 443 -3.10 42.76 13.47
C ASP A 443 -2.93 42.74 14.99
N GLY A 444 -2.74 41.55 15.56
CA GLY A 444 -2.54 41.40 17.00
C GLY A 444 -2.75 39.97 17.49
N PRO A 445 -2.71 39.75 18.81
CA PRO A 445 -3.02 38.45 19.39
C PRO A 445 -4.50 38.10 19.17
N PHE A 446 -4.80 36.80 19.07
CA PHE A 446 -6.16 36.30 18.78
C PHE A 446 -7.25 36.93 19.67
N GLY A 447 -7.01 37.00 20.99
CA GLY A 447 -7.96 37.57 21.94
C GLY A 447 -8.32 39.04 21.68
N ALA A 448 -7.39 39.85 21.17
CA ALA A 448 -7.64 41.25 20.86
C ALA A 448 -8.49 41.41 19.58
N ILE A 449 -8.31 40.52 18.61
CA ILE A 449 -9.06 40.55 17.35
C ILE A 449 -10.50 40.09 17.55
N VAL A 450 -10.75 39.03 18.33
CA VAL A 450 -12.10 38.50 18.59
C VAL A 450 -12.98 39.44 19.42
N GLN A 451 -12.37 40.32 20.23
CA GLN A 451 -13.12 41.34 20.97
C GLN A 451 -13.79 42.35 20.02
N ASN A 452 -13.20 42.60 18.85
CA ASN A 452 -13.80 43.34 17.74
C ASN A 452 -14.65 42.38 16.89
N GLY A 453 -15.78 41.94 17.45
CA GLY A 453 -16.63 40.84 16.96
C GLY A 453 -17.18 40.94 15.53
N ASP A 454 -16.86 42.00 14.79
CA ASP A 454 -17.18 42.19 13.38
C ASP A 454 -16.14 41.57 12.41
N ILE A 455 -14.95 41.21 12.89
CA ILE A 455 -13.80 40.81 12.05
C ILE A 455 -13.58 39.29 12.03
N ILE A 456 -13.77 38.62 13.17
CA ILE A 456 -13.73 37.16 13.30
C ILE A 456 -14.94 36.74 14.14
N PRO A 457 -15.87 35.88 13.64
CA PRO A 457 -17.02 35.44 14.41
C PRO A 457 -16.56 34.74 15.69
N ARG A 458 -17.23 35.01 16.82
CA ARG A 458 -16.91 34.38 18.10
C ARG A 458 -17.10 32.87 17.99
N PRO A 459 -16.14 32.06 18.49
CA PRO A 459 -16.20 30.61 18.36
C PRO A 459 -17.43 29.96 19.04
N ASP A 460 -18.14 30.69 19.90
CA ASP A 460 -19.33 30.22 20.64
C ASP A 460 -20.68 30.74 20.08
N ALA A 461 -20.70 31.34 18.89
CA ALA A 461 -21.95 31.73 18.22
C ALA A 461 -22.47 30.62 17.28
N ALA A 462 -23.06 29.58 17.89
CA ALA A 462 -24.00 28.55 17.40
C ALA A 462 -23.86 27.93 15.98
N ASP A 463 -23.62 26.61 15.89
CA ASP A 463 -24.65 25.56 15.69
C ASP A 463 -24.04 24.13 15.79
#